data_AF-G5F4F4-F1
#
_entry.id   AF-G5F4F4-F1
#
_cell.length_a   1.000
_cell.length_b   1.000
_cell.length_c   1.000
_cell.angle_alpha   90.00
_cell.angle_beta   90.00
_cell.angle_gamma   90.00
#
_symmetry.space_group_name_H-M   'P 1'
#
loop_
_entity.id
_entity.type
_entity.pdbx_description
1 polymer ?
#
loop_
_entity_poly.entity_id
_entity_poly.type
_entity_poly.pdbx_seq_one_letter_code
_entity_poly.pdbx_strand_id
1 'polypeptide(L)'
;MLRETLSKVLGECVDAGVSRRVKEAVESVDGVRGAYDLLLSDYGPQRLQGSVHVEVDDRLAAPQIDALSRAIQSRAFERCGVILTTVGIYATNDSGSEVLRDLREGVERIVWPHEHVAQMHGFYANEERHTALFDVIVDFDDPDRMGTYEAIRAECSEAYPDWSFTVGLDSDVSD
;
A
#
# COMPACT_ATOMS: atom_id res chain seq x y z
N MET A 1 -0.69 -31.27 -12.03
CA MET A 1 0.63 -31.42 -12.69
C MET A 1 0.96 -30.24 -13.59
N LEU A 2 0.60 -30.21 -14.88
CA LEU A 2 1.10 -29.14 -15.79
C LEU A 2 0.54 -27.75 -15.46
N ARG A 3 -0.75 -27.65 -15.11
CA ARG A 3 -1.37 -26.39 -14.64
C ARG A 3 -0.76 -25.89 -13.33
N GLU A 4 -0.55 -26.77 -12.34
CA GLU A 4 0.11 -26.42 -11.07
C GLU A 4 1.55 -25.97 -11.27
N THR A 5 2.31 -26.65 -12.13
CA THR A 5 3.68 -26.24 -12.48
C THR A 5 3.67 -24.90 -13.22
N LEU A 6 2.73 -24.67 -14.13
CA LEU A 6 2.58 -23.38 -14.81
C LEU A 6 2.20 -22.28 -13.82
N SER A 7 1.25 -22.53 -12.91
CA SER A 7 0.82 -21.59 -11.88
C SER A 7 1.99 -21.19 -10.96
N LYS A 8 2.83 -22.13 -10.53
CA LYS A 8 4.03 -21.81 -9.76
C LYS A 8 5.06 -20.99 -10.54
N VAL A 9 5.21 -21.25 -11.84
CA VAL A 9 6.10 -20.46 -12.71
C VAL A 9 5.56 -19.05 -12.96
N LEU A 10 4.23 -18.89 -13.04
CA LEU A 10 3.56 -17.61 -13.27
C LEU A 10 3.37 -16.78 -11.98
N GLY A 11 3.67 -17.35 -10.81
CA GLY A 11 3.34 -16.76 -9.51
C GLY A 11 1.94 -17.19 -9.09
N GLU A 12 1.87 -18.12 -8.14
CA GLU A 12 0.61 -18.52 -7.51
C GLU A 12 0.29 -17.51 -6.41
N CYS A 13 -0.92 -16.94 -6.39
CA CYS A 13 -1.38 -16.13 -5.27
C CYS A 13 -1.24 -16.94 -3.99
N VAL A 14 -0.53 -16.36 -3.02
CA VAL A 14 -0.29 -17.02 -1.75
C VAL A 14 -1.59 -17.07 -0.96
N ASP A 15 -1.76 -18.12 -0.15
CA ASP A 15 -2.90 -18.26 0.74
C ASP A 15 -3.15 -16.97 1.54
N ALA A 16 -4.38 -16.44 1.49
CA ALA A 16 -4.76 -15.19 2.15
C ALA A 16 -4.47 -15.20 3.67
N GLY A 17 -4.50 -16.37 4.31
CA GLY A 17 -4.11 -16.52 5.71
C GLY A 17 -2.62 -16.27 5.95
N VAL A 18 -1.76 -16.57 4.98
CA VAL A 18 -0.34 -16.22 5.02
C VAL A 18 -0.14 -14.73 4.78
N SER A 19 -0.78 -14.14 3.75
CA SER A 19 -0.72 -12.70 3.47
C SER A 19 -1.05 -11.87 4.71
N ARG A 20 -2.20 -12.16 5.33
CA ARG A 20 -2.64 -11.52 6.58
C ARG A 20 -1.62 -11.64 7.70
N ARG A 21 -1.10 -12.83 7.96
CA ARG A 21 -0.10 -13.06 9.02
C ARG A 21 1.19 -12.28 8.77
N VAL A 22 1.60 -12.11 7.52
CA VAL A 22 2.77 -11.31 7.16
C VAL A 22 2.48 -9.83 7.42
N LYS A 23 1.35 -9.29 6.95
CA LYS A 23 0.94 -7.90 7.22
C LYS A 23 0.89 -7.61 8.73
N GLU A 24 0.23 -8.46 9.52
CA GLU A 24 0.18 -8.35 10.99
C GLU A 24 1.58 -8.41 11.64
N ALA A 25 2.49 -9.24 11.12
CA ALA A 25 3.85 -9.31 11.63
C ALA A 25 4.64 -8.04 11.29
N VAL A 26 4.49 -7.49 10.09
CA VAL A 26 5.14 -6.25 9.66
C VAL A 26 4.63 -5.05 10.47
N GLU A 27 3.33 -4.93 10.66
CA GLU A 27 2.69 -3.87 11.46
C GLU A 27 3.08 -3.92 12.94
N SER A 28 3.53 -5.07 13.45
CA SER A 28 4.02 -5.21 14.82
C SER A 28 5.44 -4.63 15.06
N VAL A 29 6.04 -4.01 14.05
CA VAL A 29 7.35 -3.35 14.15
C VAL A 29 7.16 -1.87 14.47
N ASP A 30 7.75 -1.42 15.57
CA ASP A 30 7.68 -0.02 16.01
C ASP A 30 8.12 0.94 14.88
N GLY A 31 7.25 1.91 14.56
CA GLY A 31 7.47 2.88 13.49
C GLY A 31 6.74 2.57 12.19
N VAL A 32 6.19 1.36 12.03
CA VAL A 32 5.25 1.03 10.95
C VAL A 32 3.84 1.49 11.35
N ARG A 33 3.15 2.18 10.44
CA ARG A 33 1.77 2.67 10.62
C ARG A 33 0.73 1.83 9.87
N GLY A 34 1.16 1.10 8.85
CA GLY A 34 0.35 0.16 8.07
C GLY A 34 1.23 -0.61 7.08
N ALA A 35 0.74 -1.76 6.61
CA ALA A 35 1.42 -2.59 5.62
C ALA A 35 0.52 -2.91 4.42
N TYR A 36 0.97 -2.54 3.22
CA TYR A 36 0.22 -2.58 1.97
C TYR A 36 1.04 -3.23 0.86
N ASP A 37 0.41 -3.52 -0.28
CA ASP A 37 1.04 -4.03 -1.52
C ASP A 37 2.00 -5.20 -1.29
N LEU A 38 1.54 -6.15 -0.48
CA LEU A 38 2.28 -7.36 -0.20
C LEU A 38 2.27 -8.23 -1.46
N LEU A 39 3.43 -8.42 -2.07
CA LEU A 39 3.60 -9.37 -3.16
C LEU A 39 4.42 -10.54 -2.66
N LEU A 40 3.87 -11.75 -2.72
CA LEU A 40 4.57 -12.97 -2.35
C LEU A 40 4.67 -13.92 -3.54
N SER A 41 5.77 -14.66 -3.59
CA SER A 41 6.02 -15.71 -4.58
C SER A 41 6.54 -16.97 -3.88
N ASP A 42 5.98 -18.12 -4.28
CA ASP A 42 6.40 -19.44 -3.80
C ASP A 42 7.55 -20.00 -4.65
N TYR A 43 8.76 -20.03 -4.07
CA TYR A 43 9.95 -20.61 -4.68
C TYR A 43 10.24 -22.06 -4.23
N GLY A 44 9.23 -22.76 -3.72
CA GLY A 44 9.32 -24.16 -3.30
C GLY A 44 9.31 -24.33 -1.78
N PRO A 45 9.62 -25.54 -1.28
CA PRO A 45 9.40 -25.90 0.11
C PRO A 45 9.99 -24.88 1.09
N GLN A 46 9.12 -24.21 1.84
CA GLN A 46 9.46 -23.21 2.87
C GLN A 46 10.22 -21.97 2.35
N ARG A 47 10.03 -21.58 1.09
CA ARG A 47 10.66 -20.39 0.50
C ARG A 47 9.61 -19.46 -0.10
N LEU A 48 8.87 -18.78 0.76
CA LEU A 48 8.09 -17.62 0.36
C LEU A 48 8.99 -16.40 0.37
N GLN A 49 9.05 -15.70 -0.77
CA GLN A 49 9.81 -14.47 -0.90
C GLN A 49 8.91 -13.37 -1.46
N GLY A 50 9.14 -12.11 -1.09
CA GLY A 50 8.29 -11.04 -1.57
C GLY A 50 8.77 -9.62 -1.28
N SER A 51 7.84 -8.70 -1.47
CA SER A 51 7.97 -7.28 -1.14
C SER A 51 6.73 -6.80 -0.39
N VAL A 52 6.90 -5.75 0.40
CA VAL A 52 5.80 -5.06 1.09
C VAL A 52 6.05 -3.56 1.04
N HIS A 53 5.01 -2.75 0.95
CA HIS A 53 5.09 -1.32 1.21
C HIS A 53 4.59 -1.02 2.62
N VAL A 54 5.28 -0.13 3.33
CA VAL A 54 4.89 0.28 4.68
C VAL A 54 4.73 1.78 4.79
N GLU A 55 3.72 2.20 5.54
CA GLU A 55 3.54 3.59 5.91
C GLU A 55 4.40 3.94 7.13
N VAL A 56 5.15 5.04 7.04
CA VAL A 56 6.07 5.52 8.07
C VAL A 56 6.02 7.05 8.20
N ASP A 57 6.57 7.60 9.28
CA ASP A 57 6.66 9.04 9.47
C ASP A 57 7.61 9.69 8.43
N ASP A 58 7.17 10.80 7.82
CA ASP A 58 7.93 11.51 6.78
C ASP A 58 9.23 12.18 7.28
N ARG A 59 9.44 12.27 8.59
CA ARG A 59 10.65 12.84 9.20
C ARG A 59 11.77 11.83 9.40
N LEU A 60 11.57 10.55 9.07
CA LEU A 60 12.62 9.54 9.19
C LEU A 60 13.77 9.80 8.22
N ALA A 61 14.99 9.84 8.75
CA ALA A 61 16.20 9.91 7.95
C ALA A 61 16.56 8.52 7.37
N ALA A 62 17.36 8.50 6.30
CA ALA A 62 17.77 7.27 5.62
C ALA A 62 18.33 6.16 6.56
N PRO A 63 19.15 6.45 7.59
CA PRO A 63 19.61 5.41 8.52
C PRO A 63 18.48 4.79 9.36
N GLN A 64 17.44 5.57 9.68
CA GLN A 64 16.28 5.07 10.43
C GLN A 64 15.40 4.20 9.55
N ILE A 65 15.21 4.59 8.29
CA ILE A 65 14.50 3.78 7.28
C ILE A 65 15.23 2.45 7.05
N ASP A 66 16.55 2.45 6.87
CA ASP A 66 17.33 1.21 6.72
C ASP A 66 17.19 0.27 7.93
N ALA A 67 17.28 0.82 9.15
CA ALA A 67 17.11 0.04 10.37
C ALA A 67 15.69 -0.55 10.48
N LEU A 68 14.67 0.25 10.17
CA LEU A 68 13.27 -0.17 10.17
C LEU A 68 13.02 -1.28 9.14
N SER A 69 13.48 -1.10 7.90
CA SER A 69 13.35 -2.11 6.84
C SER A 69 13.99 -3.43 7.23
N ARG A 70 15.18 -3.41 7.86
CA ARG A 70 15.82 -4.65 8.37
C ARG A 70 15.01 -5.29 9.49
N ALA A 71 14.46 -4.51 10.40
CA ALA A 71 13.61 -5.02 11.49
C ALA A 71 12.34 -5.69 10.94
N ILE A 72 11.72 -5.08 9.91
CA ILE A 72 10.58 -5.65 9.17
C ILE A 72 10.94 -6.99 8.54
N GLN A 73 12.06 -7.04 7.81
CA GLN A 73 12.53 -8.27 7.17
C GLN A 73 12.78 -9.39 8.19
N SER A 74 13.48 -9.09 9.29
CA SER A 74 13.71 -10.03 10.39
C SER A 74 12.39 -10.51 10.99
N ARG A 75 11.45 -9.61 11.27
CA ARG A 75 10.17 -9.93 11.89
C ARG A 75 9.30 -10.84 11.01
N ALA A 76 9.23 -10.56 9.71
CA ALA A 76 8.50 -11.39 8.76
C ALA A 76 9.12 -12.80 8.65
N PHE A 77 10.45 -12.88 8.64
CA PHE A 77 11.14 -14.16 8.62
C PHE A 77 10.91 -14.96 9.90
N GLU A 78 11.10 -14.37 11.07
CA GLU A 78 10.97 -15.03 12.37
C GLU A 78 9.55 -15.54 12.65
N ARG A 79 8.51 -14.77 12.29
CA ARG A 79 7.11 -15.12 12.60
C ARG A 79 6.42 -15.93 11.51
N CYS A 80 6.82 -15.75 10.26
CA CYS A 80 6.10 -16.30 9.12
C CYS A 80 6.97 -17.17 8.21
N GLY A 81 8.29 -17.17 8.38
CA GLY A 81 9.21 -17.87 7.47
C GLY A 81 9.29 -17.23 6.08
N VAL A 82 8.90 -15.96 5.96
CA VAL A 82 8.84 -15.21 4.70
C VAL A 82 10.06 -14.31 4.55
N ILE A 83 10.69 -14.36 3.39
CA ILE A 83 11.84 -13.52 3.04
C ILE A 83 11.34 -12.29 2.29
N LEU A 84 11.23 -11.15 2.96
CA LEU A 84 10.95 -9.88 2.28
C LEU A 84 12.25 -9.33 1.67
N THR A 85 12.40 -9.39 0.34
CA THR A 85 13.58 -8.83 -0.34
C THR A 85 13.52 -7.32 -0.50
N THR A 86 12.32 -6.74 -0.44
CA THR A 86 12.14 -5.29 -0.58
C THR A 86 11.09 -4.81 0.41
N VAL A 87 11.40 -3.70 1.07
CA VAL A 87 10.46 -2.93 1.89
C VAL A 87 10.36 -1.56 1.23
N GLY A 88 9.25 -1.34 0.52
CA GLY A 88 8.89 -0.04 -0.05
C GLY A 88 8.35 0.88 1.02
N ILE A 89 8.45 2.19 0.80
CA ILE A 89 8.15 3.20 1.82
C ILE A 89 7.09 4.16 1.29
N TYR A 90 5.99 4.25 2.02
CA TYR A 90 5.03 5.33 1.94
C TYR A 90 5.27 6.30 3.09
N ALA A 91 5.64 7.53 2.76
CA ALA A 91 5.76 8.58 3.76
C ALA A 91 4.36 9.09 4.13
N THR A 92 4.13 9.33 5.42
CA THR A 92 2.88 9.89 5.93
C THR A 92 3.16 11.12 6.76
N ASN A 93 2.41 12.19 6.52
CA ASN A 93 2.61 13.49 7.14
C ASN A 93 1.33 14.12 7.74
N ASP A 94 0.40 13.25 8.10
CA ASP A 94 -0.83 13.50 8.88
C ASP A 94 -0.60 14.19 10.24
N SER A 95 0.62 14.14 10.76
CA SER A 95 1.05 14.81 11.99
C SER A 95 1.55 16.25 11.79
N GLY A 96 1.65 16.74 10.55
CA GLY A 96 2.39 17.96 10.20
C GLY A 96 1.62 19.29 10.30
N SER A 97 0.34 19.33 9.92
CA SER A 97 -0.46 20.56 9.80
C SER A 97 -1.96 20.23 9.82
N GLU A 98 -2.79 21.12 10.38
CA GLU A 98 -4.25 21.00 10.33
C GLU A 98 -4.74 20.94 8.87
N VAL A 99 -4.14 21.75 7.98
CA VAL A 99 -4.43 21.75 6.54
C VAL A 99 -4.21 20.38 5.90
N LEU A 100 -3.10 19.71 6.24
CA LEU A 100 -2.78 18.39 5.69
C LEU A 100 -3.72 17.31 6.20
N ARG A 101 -4.15 17.42 7.46
CA ARG A 101 -5.11 16.50 8.06
C ARG A 101 -6.50 16.68 7.45
N ASP A 102 -6.95 17.93 7.32
CA ASP A 102 -8.22 18.28 6.67
C ASP A 102 -8.25 17.83 5.21
N LEU A 103 -7.14 18.00 4.47
CA LEU A 103 -7.02 17.53 3.08
C LEU A 103 -7.15 16.01 3.00
N ARG A 104 -6.46 15.26 3.86
CA ARG A 104 -6.55 13.80 3.92
C ARG A 104 -7.98 13.35 4.19
N GLU A 105 -8.60 13.84 5.26
CA GLU A 105 -9.99 13.50 5.62
C GLU A 105 -10.98 13.92 4.54
N GLY A 106 -10.68 15.02 3.85
CA GLY A 106 -11.39 15.50 2.67
C GLY A 106 -11.34 14.52 1.50
N VAL A 107 -10.15 14.05 1.14
CA VAL A 107 -9.94 13.07 0.08
C VAL A 107 -10.57 11.74 0.45
N GLU A 108 -10.41 11.27 1.69
CA GLU A 108 -11.04 10.04 2.17
C GLU A 108 -12.58 10.09 2.06
N ARG A 109 -13.21 11.25 2.33
CA ARG A 109 -14.65 11.44 2.12
C ARG A 109 -15.09 11.45 0.66
N ILE A 110 -14.18 11.73 -0.27
CA ILE A 110 -14.44 11.64 -1.71
C ILE A 110 -14.28 10.20 -2.18
N VAL A 111 -13.22 9.52 -1.72
CA VAL A 111 -12.82 8.18 -2.19
C VAL A 111 -13.74 7.09 -1.64
N TRP A 112 -13.98 7.04 -0.33
CA TRP A 112 -14.68 5.92 0.31
C TRP A 112 -16.15 5.70 -0.05
N PRO A 113 -16.91 6.71 -0.53
CA PRO A 113 -18.27 6.48 -1.03
C PRO A 113 -18.36 5.72 -2.35
N HIS A 114 -17.26 5.59 -3.11
CA HIS A 114 -17.26 4.82 -4.37
C HIS A 114 -17.38 3.32 -4.03
N GLU A 115 -18.45 2.68 -4.48
CA GLU A 115 -18.89 1.33 -4.05
C GLU A 115 -17.81 0.26 -4.20
N HIS A 116 -17.01 0.33 -5.26
CA HIS A 116 -15.99 -0.66 -5.60
C HIS A 116 -14.56 -0.26 -5.18
N VAL A 117 -14.39 0.77 -4.35
CA VAL A 117 -13.07 1.09 -3.80
C VAL A 117 -12.80 0.20 -2.59
N ALA A 118 -11.83 -0.70 -2.74
CA ALA A 118 -11.42 -1.62 -1.70
C ALA A 118 -10.45 -0.96 -0.71
N GLN A 119 -9.48 -0.20 -1.21
CA GLN A 119 -8.40 0.39 -0.40
C GLN A 119 -7.93 1.73 -0.96
N MET A 120 -7.31 2.50 -0.06
CA MET A 120 -6.59 3.73 -0.33
C MET A 120 -5.38 3.76 0.62
N HIS A 121 -4.19 3.92 0.07
CA HIS A 121 -2.94 3.94 0.85
C HIS A 121 -1.94 4.93 0.24
N GLY A 122 -0.86 5.18 0.99
CA GLY A 122 0.25 5.98 0.49
C GLY A 122 -0.07 7.47 0.38
N PHE A 123 -1.10 7.96 1.07
CA PHE A 123 -1.46 9.37 0.99
C PHE A 123 -0.35 10.26 1.59
N TYR A 124 0.18 11.14 0.74
CA TYR A 124 1.18 12.14 1.09
C TYR A 124 0.86 13.47 0.42
N ALA A 125 1.00 14.57 1.16
CA ALA A 125 0.73 15.90 0.64
C ALA A 125 1.88 16.88 0.91
N ASN A 126 2.18 17.75 -0.04
CA ASN A 126 3.17 18.80 0.12
C ASN A 126 2.44 20.15 0.16
N GLU A 127 2.36 20.74 1.36
CA GLU A 127 1.66 22.00 1.60
C GLU A 127 2.30 23.17 0.85
N GLU A 128 3.63 23.22 0.69
CA GLU A 128 4.29 24.33 -0.02
C GLU A 128 4.05 24.29 -1.53
N ARG A 129 3.95 23.08 -2.10
CA ARG A 129 3.77 22.86 -3.54
C ARG A 129 2.31 22.66 -3.94
N HIS A 130 1.42 22.52 -2.96
CA HIS A 130 0.02 22.16 -3.15
C HIS A 130 -0.13 20.90 -4.03
N THR A 131 0.65 19.85 -3.72
CA THR A 131 0.57 18.57 -4.42
C THR A 131 0.20 17.46 -3.45
N ALA A 132 -0.71 16.58 -3.82
CA ALA A 132 -1.00 15.37 -3.07
C ALA A 132 -0.90 14.14 -3.97
N LEU A 133 -0.53 13.01 -3.38
CA LEU A 133 -0.51 11.72 -4.05
C LEU A 133 -1.09 10.65 -3.15
N PHE A 134 -1.71 9.64 -3.74
CA PHE A 134 -2.21 8.44 -3.08
C PHE A 134 -2.53 7.38 -4.13
N ASP A 135 -2.60 6.13 -3.70
CA ASP A 135 -3.03 5.01 -4.52
C ASP A 135 -4.46 4.61 -4.12
N VAL A 136 -5.25 4.19 -5.09
CA VAL A 136 -6.57 3.58 -4.89
C VAL A 136 -6.60 2.19 -5.49
N ILE A 137 -7.17 1.25 -4.76
CA ILE A 137 -7.48 -0.08 -5.26
C ILE A 137 -8.97 -0.14 -5.55
N VAL A 138 -9.30 -0.28 -6.83
CA VAL A 138 -10.67 -0.53 -7.29
C VAL A 138 -10.82 -2.02 -7.58
N ASP A 139 -11.85 -2.63 -7.01
CA ASP A 139 -12.14 -4.06 -7.13
C ASP A 139 -12.29 -4.51 -8.58
N PHE A 140 -11.95 -5.77 -8.83
CA PHE A 140 -12.05 -6.38 -10.17
C PHE A 140 -13.50 -6.61 -10.64
N ASP A 141 -14.47 -6.53 -9.73
CA ASP A 141 -15.90 -6.67 -10.05
C ASP A 141 -16.55 -5.36 -10.50
N ASP A 142 -15.85 -4.22 -10.39
CA ASP A 142 -16.27 -2.96 -10.95
C ASP A 142 -16.34 -3.07 -12.50
N PRO A 143 -17.50 -2.79 -13.11
CA PRO A 143 -17.66 -2.89 -14.56
C PRO A 143 -16.83 -1.85 -15.35
N ASP A 144 -16.40 -0.76 -14.71
CA ASP A 144 -15.59 0.32 -15.29
C ASP A 144 -14.60 0.91 -14.25
N ARG A 145 -13.61 0.11 -13.85
CA ARG A 145 -12.53 0.53 -12.93
C ARG A 145 -11.84 1.83 -13.35
N MET A 146 -11.66 2.03 -14.66
CA MET A 146 -11.02 3.24 -15.18
C MET A 146 -11.94 4.45 -14.99
N GLY A 147 -13.25 4.29 -15.23
CA GLY A 147 -14.25 5.31 -14.94
C GLY A 147 -14.27 5.70 -13.47
N THR A 148 -14.28 4.74 -12.55
CA THR A 148 -14.21 4.99 -11.09
C THR A 148 -12.93 5.75 -10.71
N TYR A 149 -11.78 5.31 -11.23
CA TYR A 149 -10.50 6.01 -11.04
C TYR A 149 -10.53 7.45 -11.57
N GLU A 150 -11.03 7.67 -12.78
CA GLU A 150 -11.12 8.99 -13.39
C GLU A 150 -12.08 9.92 -12.62
N ALA A 151 -13.19 9.37 -12.12
CA ALA A 151 -14.16 10.09 -11.28
C ALA A 151 -13.51 10.58 -9.98
N ILE A 152 -12.82 9.70 -9.23
CA ILE A 152 -12.10 10.05 -8.01
C ILE A 152 -11.08 11.18 -8.27
N ARG A 153 -10.33 11.09 -9.37
CA ARG A 153 -9.33 12.11 -9.74
C ARG A 153 -9.98 13.46 -10.05
N ALA A 154 -11.11 13.44 -10.75
CA ALA A 154 -11.87 14.63 -11.11
C ALA A 154 -12.49 15.28 -9.87
N GLU A 155 -13.15 14.51 -9.01
CA GLU A 155 -13.80 14.98 -7.78
C GLU A 155 -12.79 15.59 -6.81
N CYS A 156 -11.61 14.99 -6.64
CA CYS A 156 -10.53 15.59 -5.83
C CYS A 156 -10.09 16.94 -6.40
N SER A 157 -9.90 17.01 -7.72
CA SER A 157 -9.46 18.25 -8.40
C SER A 157 -10.53 19.36 -8.35
N GLU A 158 -11.81 19.00 -8.39
CA GLU A 158 -12.93 19.94 -8.26
C GLU A 158 -13.09 20.45 -6.82
N ALA A 159 -12.96 19.56 -5.83
CA ALA A 159 -13.07 19.91 -4.41
C ALA A 159 -11.89 20.77 -3.92
N TYR A 160 -10.70 20.56 -4.49
CA TYR A 160 -9.47 21.25 -4.11
C TYR A 160 -8.76 21.83 -5.35
N PRO A 161 -9.29 22.90 -5.98
CA PRO A 161 -8.78 23.43 -7.24
C PRO A 161 -7.38 24.04 -7.13
N ASP A 162 -6.95 24.40 -5.91
CA ASP A 162 -5.60 24.89 -5.64
C ASP A 162 -4.57 23.76 -5.45
N TRP A 163 -5.00 22.49 -5.50
CA TRP A 163 -4.16 21.32 -5.33
C TRP A 163 -4.04 20.49 -6.62
N SER A 164 -2.86 19.90 -6.82
CA SER A 164 -2.62 18.93 -7.89
C SER A 164 -2.56 17.53 -7.31
N PHE A 165 -3.37 16.61 -7.84
CA PHE A 165 -3.45 15.21 -7.36
C PHE A 165 -2.78 14.25 -8.34
N THR A 166 -1.90 13.40 -7.81
CA THR A 166 -1.39 12.22 -8.51
C THR A 166 -2.02 10.98 -7.88
N VAL A 167 -3.00 10.40 -8.58
CA VAL A 167 -3.71 9.20 -8.12
C VAL A 167 -3.19 8.00 -8.89
N GLY A 168 -2.70 6.98 -8.20
CA GLY A 168 -2.39 5.67 -8.76
C GLY A 168 -3.62 4.76 -8.74
N LEU A 169 -3.88 4.06 -9.85
CA LEU A 169 -4.81 2.94 -9.86
C LEU A 169 -4.01 1.65 -9.66
N ASP A 170 -4.10 1.08 -8.47
CA ASP A 170 -3.43 -0.18 -8.15
C ASP A 170 -4.43 -1.35 -8.16
N SER A 171 -3.91 -2.57 -8.03
CA SER A 171 -4.69 -3.80 -7.92
C SER A 171 -4.22 -4.56 -6.69
N ASP A 172 -5.15 -5.07 -5.88
CA ASP A 172 -4.76 -5.96 -4.81
C ASP A 172 -4.19 -7.24 -5.41
N VAL A 173 -2.91 -7.49 -5.14
CA VAL A 173 -2.18 -8.68 -5.58
C VAL A 173 -1.95 -9.67 -4.43
N SER A 174 -2.32 -9.29 -3.20
CA SER A 174 -2.12 -10.11 -1.99
C SER A 174 -3.36 -10.86 -1.53
N ASP A 175 -4.54 -10.25 -1.68
CA ASP A 175 -5.80 -10.67 -1.05
C ASP A 175 -6.97 -10.65 -2.04
#